data_AF-A0A7M4FVG3-F1
#
_entry.id   AF-A0A7M4FVG3-F1
#
_cell.length_a   1.000
_cell.length_b   1.000
_cell.length_c   1.000
_cell.angle_alpha   90.00
_cell.angle_beta   90.00
_cell.angle_gamma   90.00
#
_symmetry.space_group_name_H-M   'P 1'
#
loop_
_entity.id
_entity.type
_entity.pdbx_description
1 polymer ?
#
loop_
_entity_poly.entity_id
_entity_poly.type
_entity_poly.pdbx_seq_one_letter_code
_entity_poly.pdbx_strand_id
1 'polypeptide(L)'
;MVLGFLTVLIQGTLLNGGPSMIWERANNGSRLTIFDFDVDPLRRHTFWTIAIGGTFTWLGIYGVNQSTMQRCISCRSEKQAKLALYLNLVGLWIILVCAVFSGLVMYAHYKNCDPWTAGFISAPDQLMPYFVMDIFSSIPGLPGLFVACAFSGTLSTVAASINALATVTFEDFVKNCLPNLSENMSTWVSKGLCRYSRCKWEFFTPILMTTGKISPNAMYPPFVFSNACIFQSFLITSLCLNSGCLGRPFDWNHISFLGRYWSFCLSGTIFKNPSSGFINSQLHSS
;
A
#
# COMPACT_ATOMS: atom_id res chain seq x y z
N MET A 1 -5.43 -14.40 9.37
CA MET A 1 -4.14 -13.68 9.53
C MET A 1 -3.70 -13.59 10.99
N VAL A 2 -4.49 -13.02 11.91
CA VAL A 2 -4.12 -12.92 13.34
C VAL A 2 -3.69 -14.27 13.93
N LEU A 3 -4.52 -15.31 13.78
CA LEU A 3 -4.18 -16.66 14.23
C LEU A 3 -2.85 -17.17 13.65
N GLY A 4 -2.59 -16.90 12.37
CA GLY A 4 -1.33 -17.31 11.72
C GLY A 4 -0.12 -16.59 12.29
N PHE A 5 -0.21 -15.31 12.62
CA PHE A 5 0.88 -14.63 13.33
C PHE A 5 1.03 -15.12 14.77
N LEU A 6 -0.08 -15.38 15.48
CA LEU A 6 -0.05 -15.91 16.84
C LEU A 6 0.63 -17.29 16.91
N THR A 7 0.33 -18.20 15.97
CA THR A 7 1.00 -19.51 15.93
C THR A 7 2.50 -19.36 15.72
N VAL A 8 2.92 -18.50 14.78
CA VAL A 8 4.34 -18.21 14.53
C VAL A 8 5.01 -17.58 15.75
N LEU A 9 4.35 -16.64 16.42
CA LEU A 9 4.86 -16.02 17.65
C LEU A 9 5.08 -17.04 18.76
N ILE A 10 4.10 -17.90 19.02
CA ILE A 10 4.18 -18.89 20.09
C ILE A 10 5.29 -19.89 19.78
N GLN A 11 5.25 -20.53 18.61
CA GLN A 11 6.22 -21.56 18.25
C GLN A 11 7.64 -20.98 18.13
N GLY A 12 7.79 -19.84 17.45
CA GLY A 12 9.07 -19.19 17.28
C GLY A 12 9.66 -18.72 18.62
N THR A 13 8.83 -18.27 19.57
CA THR A 13 9.30 -17.88 20.91
C THR A 13 9.80 -19.09 21.70
N LEU A 14 9.09 -20.23 21.64
CA LEU A 14 9.48 -21.46 22.31
C LEU A 14 10.82 -22.00 21.80
N LEU A 15 11.01 -22.02 20.48
CA LEU A 15 12.26 -22.50 19.86
C LEU A 15 13.47 -21.60 20.16
N ASN A 16 13.26 -20.31 20.42
CA ASN A 16 14.33 -19.35 20.69
C ASN A 16 14.66 -19.16 22.18
N GLY A 17 14.15 -20.03 23.06
CA GLY A 17 14.46 -19.98 24.49
C GLY A 17 13.65 -18.94 25.27
N GLY A 18 12.51 -18.49 24.73
CA GLY A 18 11.58 -17.58 25.40
C GLY A 18 11.72 -16.10 24.98
N PRO A 19 10.76 -15.26 25.43
CA PRO A 19 10.66 -13.87 24.98
C PRO A 19 11.80 -12.98 25.50
N SER A 20 12.36 -13.29 26.68
CA SER A 20 13.49 -12.54 27.26
C SER A 20 14.73 -12.65 26.37
N MET A 21 15.05 -13.86 25.89
CA MET A 21 16.20 -14.09 25.02
C MET A 21 16.05 -13.39 23.67
N ILE A 22 14.82 -13.36 23.12
CA ILE A 22 14.53 -12.64 21.88
C ILE A 22 14.74 -11.14 22.06
N TRP A 23 14.27 -10.58 23.18
CA TRP A 23 14.45 -9.17 23.50
C TRP A 23 15.94 -8.80 23.63
N GLU A 24 16.71 -9.62 24.36
CA GLU A 24 18.15 -9.41 24.53
C GLU A 24 18.89 -9.50 23.19
N ARG A 25 18.58 -10.50 22.36
CA ARG A 25 19.17 -10.64 21.02
C ARG A 25 18.84 -9.45 20.12
N ALA A 26 17.61 -8.94 20.17
CA ALA A 26 17.18 -7.78 19.40
C ALA A 26 17.87 -6.48 19.87
N ASN A 27 18.05 -6.33 21.18
CA ASN A 27 18.78 -5.20 21.77
C ASN A 27 20.25 -5.21 21.35
N ASN A 28 20.92 -6.35 21.48
CA ASN A 28 22.32 -6.54 21.06
C ASN A 28 22.49 -6.35 19.54
N GLY A 29 21.45 -6.65 18.77
CA GLY A 29 21.41 -6.44 17.31
C GLY A 29 21.11 -5.01 16.86
N SER A 30 20.94 -4.06 17.79
CA SER A 30 20.52 -2.68 17.51
C SER A 30 19.22 -2.60 16.68
N ARG A 31 18.31 -3.58 16.86
CA ARG A 31 17.02 -3.64 16.14
C ARG A 31 15.86 -2.98 16.90
N LEU A 32 16.11 -2.54 18.14
CA LEU A 32 15.11 -1.89 19.01
C LEU A 32 15.14 -0.34 18.92
N THR A 33 15.76 0.22 17.87
CA THR A 33 15.75 1.67 17.64
C THR A 33 14.38 2.11 17.10
N ILE A 34 13.51 2.57 18.00
CA ILE A 34 12.11 2.91 17.67
C ILE A 34 12.00 4.23 16.89
N PHE A 35 12.85 5.21 17.20
CA PHE A 35 12.77 6.54 16.61
C PHE A 35 14.09 6.92 15.94
N ASP A 36 14.02 7.15 14.62
CA ASP A 36 15.06 7.78 13.83
C ASP A 36 14.52 9.15 13.36
N PHE A 37 15.07 10.24 13.89
CA PHE A 37 14.63 11.61 13.62
C PHE A 37 15.37 12.27 12.45
N ASP A 38 16.14 11.51 11.68
CA ASP A 38 16.79 12.00 10.46
C ASP A 38 15.75 12.59 9.48
N VAL A 39 16.06 13.77 8.96
CA VAL A 39 15.19 14.56 8.08
C VAL A 39 15.43 14.23 6.60
N ASP A 40 16.44 13.40 6.28
CA ASP A 40 16.71 12.99 4.90
C ASP A 40 15.47 12.28 4.27
N PRO A 41 14.84 12.89 3.25
CA PRO A 41 13.64 12.33 2.61
C PRO A 41 13.93 11.08 1.78
N LEU A 42 15.21 10.76 1.50
CA LEU A 42 15.60 9.52 0.80
C LEU A 42 15.61 8.30 1.73
N ARG A 43 15.64 8.52 3.06
CA ARG A 43 15.55 7.45 4.05
C ARG A 43 14.10 7.01 4.23
N ARG A 44 13.80 5.77 3.84
CA ARG A 44 12.42 5.23 3.79
C ARG A 44 11.72 5.10 5.14
N HIS A 45 12.48 4.94 6.22
CA HIS A 45 11.95 4.63 7.55
C HIS A 45 12.52 5.59 8.59
N THR A 46 12.05 6.84 8.53
CA THR A 46 12.31 7.84 9.58
C THR A 46 10.98 8.25 10.20
N PHE A 47 11.04 8.87 11.37
CA PHE A 47 9.87 9.42 12.03
C PHE A 47 9.08 10.33 11.08
N TRP A 48 9.76 11.18 10.31
CA TRP A 48 9.14 12.12 9.39
C TRP A 48 8.48 11.45 8.18
N THR A 49 9.17 10.49 7.54
CA THR A 49 8.62 9.81 6.37
C THR A 49 7.44 8.92 6.74
N ILE A 50 7.46 8.30 7.91
CA ILE A 50 6.33 7.50 8.43
C ILE A 50 5.19 8.40 8.90
N ALA A 51 5.46 9.47 9.65
CA ALA A 51 4.41 10.35 10.17
C ALA A 51 3.70 11.10 9.05
N ILE A 52 4.44 11.80 8.18
CA ILE A 52 3.87 12.60 7.10
C ILE A 52 3.33 11.69 6.00
N GLY A 53 4.15 10.77 5.48
CA GLY A 53 3.77 9.85 4.40
C GLY A 53 2.66 8.89 4.83
N GLY A 54 2.72 8.38 6.06
CA GLY A 54 1.67 7.55 6.64
C GLY A 54 0.36 8.29 6.79
N THR A 55 0.37 9.54 7.28
CA THR A 55 -0.86 10.34 7.42
C THR A 55 -1.60 10.50 6.09
N PHE A 56 -0.91 10.92 5.03
CA PHE A 56 -1.53 11.04 3.69
C PHE A 56 -1.99 9.69 3.13
N THR A 57 -1.23 8.62 3.39
CA THR A 57 -1.60 7.26 2.96
C THR A 57 -2.90 6.81 3.64
N TRP A 58 -3.00 6.95 4.96
CA TRP A 58 -4.17 6.51 5.73
C TRP A 58 -5.39 7.39 5.46
N LEU A 59 -5.21 8.71 5.31
CA LEU A 59 -6.29 9.61 4.89
C LEU A 59 -6.81 9.26 3.50
N GLY A 60 -5.94 8.90 2.56
CA GLY A 60 -6.35 8.41 1.24
C GLY A 60 -7.20 7.14 1.32
N ILE A 61 -6.70 6.14 2.07
CA ILE A 61 -7.32 4.82 2.20
C ILE A 61 -8.68 4.88 2.90
N TYR A 62 -8.84 5.72 3.93
CA TYR A 62 -10.08 5.78 4.71
C TYR A 62 -11.01 6.92 4.30
N GLY A 63 -10.49 8.01 3.71
CA GLY A 63 -11.25 9.21 3.37
C GLY A 63 -11.82 9.22 1.96
N VAL A 64 -11.08 8.72 0.97
CA VAL A 64 -11.47 8.85 -0.46
C VAL A 64 -11.50 7.53 -1.22
N ASN A 65 -10.99 6.44 -0.64
CA ASN A 65 -10.99 5.15 -1.31
C ASN A 65 -12.43 4.63 -1.47
N GLN A 66 -12.80 4.39 -2.73
CA GLN A 66 -14.13 3.90 -3.10
C GLN A 66 -14.53 2.63 -2.36
N SER A 67 -13.63 1.66 -2.19
CA SER A 67 -13.95 0.40 -1.52
C SER A 67 -14.30 0.60 -0.03
N THR A 68 -13.66 1.57 0.63
CA THR A 68 -13.93 1.91 2.03
C THR A 68 -15.24 2.68 2.16
N MET A 69 -15.46 3.67 1.29
CA MET A 69 -16.69 4.46 1.26
C MET A 69 -17.92 3.60 0.98
N GLN A 70 -17.84 2.68 0.02
CA GLN A 70 -18.90 1.72 -0.30
C GLN A 70 -19.32 0.86 0.90
N ARG A 71 -18.36 0.41 1.72
CA ARG A 71 -18.65 -0.35 2.95
C ARG A 71 -19.36 0.52 4.00
N CYS A 72 -18.98 1.80 4.11
CA CYS A 72 -19.59 2.71 5.07
C CYS A 72 -21.04 3.04 4.69
N ILE A 73 -21.33 3.33 3.42
CA ILE A 73 -22.70 3.65 2.94
C ILE A 73 -23.64 2.44 2.94
N SER A 74 -23.09 1.22 2.93
CA SER A 74 -23.88 -0.02 3.03
C SER A 74 -24.38 -0.29 4.45
N CYS A 75 -23.90 0.45 5.45
CA CYS A 75 -24.34 0.31 6.83
C CYS A 75 -25.70 0.99 7.05
N ARG A 76 -26.57 0.39 7.87
CA ARG A 76 -27.92 0.90 8.13
C ARG A 76 -27.94 2.22 8.91
N SER A 77 -26.88 2.53 9.64
CA SER A 77 -26.76 3.77 10.42
C SER A 77 -25.32 4.26 10.49
N GLU A 78 -25.15 5.57 10.68
CA GLU A 78 -23.85 6.21 10.85
C GLU A 78 -23.08 5.66 12.06
N LYS A 79 -23.78 5.35 13.16
CA LYS A 79 -23.18 4.75 14.36
C LYS A 79 -22.56 3.38 14.05
N GLN A 80 -23.22 2.56 13.24
CA GLN A 80 -22.70 1.27 12.81
C GLN A 80 -21.51 1.41 11.87
N ALA A 81 -21.55 2.37 10.93
CA ALA A 81 -20.42 2.66 10.05
C ALA A 81 -19.17 3.10 10.85
N LYS A 82 -19.34 4.01 11.81
CA LYS A 82 -18.27 4.44 12.73
C LYS A 82 -17.71 3.27 13.54
N LEU A 83 -18.59 2.44 14.13
CA LEU A 83 -18.17 1.25 14.87
C LEU A 83 -17.36 0.28 13.99
N ALA A 84 -17.81 0.02 12.75
CA ALA A 84 -17.10 -0.84 11.83
C ALA A 84 -15.68 -0.31 11.50
N LEU A 85 -15.54 1.01 11.33
CA LEU A 85 -14.23 1.64 11.13
C LEU A 85 -13.32 1.50 12.36
N TYR A 86 -13.84 1.72 13.57
CA TYR A 86 -13.06 1.52 14.80
C TYR A 86 -12.63 0.06 15.00
N LEU A 87 -13.52 -0.90 14.71
CA LEU A 87 -13.17 -2.33 14.76
C LEU A 87 -12.10 -2.69 13.74
N ASN A 88 -12.17 -2.13 12.52
CA ASN A 88 -11.14 -2.31 11.50
C ASN A 88 -9.79 -1.73 11.95
N LEU A 89 -9.80 -0.54 12.56
CA LEU A 89 -8.60 0.08 13.11
C LEU A 89 -7.96 -0.79 14.19
N VAL A 90 -8.73 -1.26 15.17
CA VAL A 90 -8.23 -2.16 16.23
C VAL A 90 -7.66 -3.46 15.64
N GLY A 91 -8.34 -4.06 14.67
CA GLY A 91 -7.85 -5.26 13.99
C GLY A 91 -6.52 -5.04 13.27
N LEU A 92 -6.36 -3.90 12.60
CA LEU A 92 -5.12 -3.52 11.93
C LEU A 92 -3.97 -3.34 12.95
N TRP A 93 -4.22 -2.66 14.07
CA TRP A 93 -3.23 -2.49 15.14
C TRP A 93 -2.76 -3.84 15.70
N ILE A 94 -3.69 -4.77 15.96
CA ILE A 94 -3.35 -6.11 16.44
C ILE A 94 -2.46 -6.85 15.43
N ILE A 95 -2.83 -6.85 14.15
CA ILE A 95 -2.04 -7.51 13.10
C ILE A 95 -0.65 -6.89 12.99
N LEU A 96 -0.54 -5.56 13.04
CA LEU A 96 0.73 -4.84 12.95
C LEU A 96 1.66 -5.21 14.10
N VAL A 97 1.15 -5.16 15.34
CA VAL A 97 1.91 -5.53 16.53
C VAL A 97 2.39 -6.98 16.43
N CYS A 98 1.50 -7.91 16.07
CA CYS A 98 1.87 -9.30 15.89
C CYS A 98 2.95 -9.48 14.82
N ALA A 99 2.84 -8.78 13.68
CA ALA A 99 3.82 -8.85 12.60
C ALA A 99 5.21 -8.33 13.01
N VAL A 100 5.26 -7.21 13.75
CA VAL A 100 6.51 -6.65 14.28
C VAL A 100 7.20 -7.63 15.22
N PHE A 101 6.45 -8.21 16.17
CA PHE A 101 7.02 -9.22 17.07
C PHE A 101 7.43 -10.49 16.33
N SER A 102 6.67 -10.94 15.31
CA SER A 102 7.08 -12.09 14.49
C SER A 102 8.39 -11.80 13.74
N GLY A 103 8.57 -10.57 13.25
CA GLY A 103 9.82 -10.13 12.63
C GLY A 103 11.00 -10.13 13.62
N LEU A 104 10.80 -9.72 14.86
CA LEU A 104 11.82 -9.79 15.92
C LEU A 104 12.19 -11.24 16.27
N VAL A 105 11.21 -12.13 16.36
CA VAL A 105 11.43 -13.56 16.61
C VAL A 105 12.22 -14.18 15.46
N MET A 106 11.84 -13.88 14.22
CA MET A 106 12.55 -14.33 13.02
C MET A 106 14.00 -13.82 13.00
N TYR A 107 14.23 -12.56 13.34
CA TYR A 107 15.58 -12.00 13.48
C TYR A 107 16.40 -12.72 14.56
N ALA A 108 15.80 -12.97 15.73
CA ALA A 108 16.47 -13.68 16.82
C ALA A 108 16.82 -15.13 16.47
N HIS A 109 16.03 -15.77 15.60
CA HIS A 109 16.25 -17.12 15.11
C HIS A 109 17.41 -17.17 14.10
N TYR A 110 17.42 -16.28 13.11
CA TYR A 110 18.42 -16.24 12.03
C TYR A 110 19.64 -15.34 12.33
N LYS A 111 19.87 -14.95 13.59
CA LYS A 111 20.97 -14.05 13.97
C LYS A 111 22.34 -14.52 13.46
N ASN A 112 22.60 -15.81 13.50
CA ASN A 112 23.91 -16.39 13.16
C ASN A 112 23.96 -16.99 11.73
N CYS A 113 22.81 -17.33 11.16
CA CYS A 113 22.70 -17.95 9.85
C CYS A 113 21.49 -17.35 9.13
N ASP A 114 21.75 -16.29 8.37
CA ASP A 114 20.70 -15.61 7.61
C ASP A 114 20.49 -16.30 6.26
N PRO A 115 19.31 -16.91 6.02
CA PRO A 115 19.03 -17.63 4.78
C PRO A 115 19.00 -16.72 3.56
N TRP A 116 18.82 -15.39 3.76
CA TRP A 116 18.93 -14.40 2.71
C TRP A 116 20.38 -14.27 2.20
N THR A 117 21.30 -13.93 3.11
CA THR A 117 22.73 -13.79 2.78
C THR A 117 23.36 -15.12 2.34
N ALA A 118 22.86 -16.25 2.86
CA ALA A 118 23.31 -17.59 2.46
C ALA A 118 22.83 -18.04 1.07
N GLY A 119 21.97 -17.27 0.40
CA GLY A 119 21.51 -17.56 -0.97
C GLY A 119 20.41 -18.61 -1.09
N PHE A 120 19.80 -19.03 0.02
CA PHE A 120 18.63 -19.92 -0.01
C PHE A 120 17.36 -19.21 -0.49
N ILE A 121 17.35 -17.87 -0.44
CA ILE A 121 16.18 -17.05 -0.74
C ILE A 121 16.55 -15.95 -1.76
N SER A 122 15.65 -15.69 -2.71
CA SER A 122 15.90 -14.75 -3.82
C SER A 122 15.24 -13.38 -3.67
N ALA A 123 14.21 -13.24 -2.82
CA ALA A 123 13.72 -11.93 -2.36
C ALA A 123 13.52 -11.85 -0.83
N PRO A 124 13.73 -10.69 -0.17
CA PRO A 124 13.51 -10.53 1.28
C PRO A 124 12.07 -10.86 1.71
N ASP A 125 11.09 -10.66 0.82
CA ASP A 125 9.67 -10.93 1.08
C ASP A 125 9.35 -12.42 1.27
N GLN A 126 10.24 -13.31 0.82
CA GLN A 126 10.10 -14.77 0.98
C GLN A 126 10.60 -15.27 2.34
N LEU A 127 11.25 -14.41 3.14
CA LEU A 127 11.85 -14.77 4.42
C LEU A 127 10.81 -15.25 5.44
N MET A 128 9.68 -14.56 5.54
CA MET A 128 8.63 -14.93 6.49
C MET A 128 7.97 -16.27 6.14
N PRO A 129 7.53 -16.54 4.89
CA PRO A 129 7.07 -17.87 4.51
C PRO A 129 8.12 -18.98 4.73
N TYR A 130 9.40 -18.70 4.44
CA TYR A 130 10.48 -19.65 4.69
C TYR A 130 10.63 -19.96 6.18
N PHE A 131 10.61 -18.93 7.03
CA PHE A 131 10.65 -19.08 8.48
C PHE A 131 9.51 -19.95 9.02
N VAL A 132 8.29 -19.78 8.49
CA VAL A 132 7.15 -20.62 8.87
C VAL A 132 7.36 -22.08 8.48
N MET A 133 7.93 -22.35 7.30
CA MET A 133 8.25 -23.73 6.88
C MET A 133 9.29 -24.36 7.80
N ASP A 134 10.27 -23.59 8.27
CA ASP A 134 11.36 -24.03 9.12
C ASP A 134 10.88 -24.40 10.54
N ILE A 135 10.21 -23.48 11.22
CA ILE A 135 9.76 -23.67 12.62
C ILE A 135 8.65 -24.71 12.80
N PHE A 136 7.91 -25.02 11.72
CA PHE A 136 6.82 -26.00 11.71
C PHE A 136 7.14 -27.23 10.86
N SER A 137 8.42 -27.49 10.59
CA SER A 137 8.88 -28.69 9.87
C SER A 137 8.38 -30.00 10.48
N SER A 138 8.13 -30.03 11.80
CA SER A 138 7.59 -31.19 12.52
C SER A 138 6.07 -31.35 12.45
N ILE A 139 5.32 -30.34 11.98
CA ILE A 139 3.84 -30.35 11.95
C ILE A 139 3.38 -30.12 10.51
N PRO A 140 3.23 -31.20 9.70
CA PRO A 140 2.79 -31.06 8.32
C PRO A 140 1.38 -30.44 8.25
N GLY A 141 1.16 -29.57 7.28
CA GLY A 141 -0.12 -28.89 7.03
C GLY A 141 -0.24 -27.50 7.65
N LEU A 142 0.39 -27.23 8.79
CA LEU A 142 0.32 -25.91 9.43
C LEU A 142 1.01 -24.79 8.61
N PRO A 143 2.18 -25.01 7.99
CA PRO A 143 2.75 -24.03 7.05
C PRO A 143 1.82 -23.75 5.86
N GLY A 144 1.19 -24.78 5.32
CA GLY A 144 0.21 -24.65 4.23
C GLY A 144 -0.99 -23.80 4.64
N LEU A 145 -1.49 -23.99 5.87
CA LEU A 145 -2.58 -23.18 6.43
C LEU A 145 -2.18 -21.72 6.61
N PHE A 146 -0.95 -21.44 7.06
CA PHE A 146 -0.43 -20.07 7.17
C PHE A 146 -0.38 -19.38 5.80
N VAL A 147 0.19 -20.05 4.80
CA VAL A 147 0.29 -19.53 3.44
C VAL A 147 -1.10 -19.31 2.83
N ALA A 148 -2.03 -20.26 3.03
CA ALA A 148 -3.43 -20.11 2.59
C ALA A 148 -4.13 -18.90 3.24
N CYS A 149 -3.92 -18.67 4.54
CA CYS A 149 -4.44 -17.50 5.25
C CYS A 149 -3.86 -16.19 4.70
N ALA A 150 -2.56 -16.18 4.36
CA ALA A 150 -1.90 -15.01 3.80
C ALA A 150 -2.48 -14.66 2.41
N PHE A 151 -2.59 -15.66 1.53
CA PHE A 151 -3.19 -15.47 0.22
C PHE A 151 -4.66 -15.07 0.29
N SER A 152 -5.45 -15.66 1.19
CA SER A 152 -6.85 -15.28 1.41
C SER A 152 -6.99 -13.79 1.78
N GLY A 153 -6.13 -13.30 2.67
CA GLY A 153 -6.08 -11.88 3.04
C GLY A 153 -5.80 -10.98 1.84
N THR A 154 -4.74 -11.27 1.08
CA THR A 154 -4.38 -10.51 -0.11
C THR A 154 -5.50 -10.53 -1.16
N LEU A 155 -6.06 -11.72 -1.45
CA LEU A 155 -7.12 -11.90 -2.45
C LEU A 155 -8.39 -11.13 -2.08
N SER A 156 -8.75 -11.06 -0.79
CA SER A 156 -9.90 -10.27 -0.35
C SER A 156 -9.75 -8.77 -0.65
N THR A 157 -8.52 -8.26 -0.56
CA THR A 157 -8.19 -6.86 -0.82
C THR A 157 -8.20 -6.59 -2.31
N VAL A 158 -7.61 -7.48 -3.12
CA VAL A 158 -7.61 -7.39 -4.58
C VAL A 158 -9.03 -7.42 -5.14
N ALA A 159 -9.88 -8.32 -4.64
CA ALA A 159 -11.28 -8.40 -5.05
C ALA A 159 -12.05 -7.11 -4.76
N ALA A 160 -11.83 -6.51 -3.59
CA ALA A 160 -12.45 -5.22 -3.24
C ALA A 160 -11.99 -4.09 -4.17
N SER A 161 -10.70 -4.04 -4.52
CA SER A 161 -10.16 -3.04 -5.46
C SER A 161 -10.71 -3.21 -6.88
N ILE A 162 -10.85 -4.44 -7.37
CA ILE A 162 -11.44 -4.72 -8.70
C ILE A 162 -12.90 -4.30 -8.74
N ASN A 163 -13.67 -4.62 -7.70
CA ASN A 163 -15.08 -4.23 -7.61
C ASN A 163 -15.22 -2.69 -7.57
N ALA A 164 -14.40 -2.03 -6.75
CA ALA A 164 -14.38 -0.57 -6.68
C ALA A 164 -14.04 0.06 -8.05
N LEU A 165 -13.01 -0.46 -8.74
CA LEU A 165 -12.63 0.03 -10.07
C LEU A 165 -13.75 -0.17 -11.10
N ALA A 166 -14.43 -1.32 -11.08
CA ALA A 166 -15.55 -1.58 -11.97
C ALA A 166 -16.73 -0.65 -11.68
N THR A 167 -17.03 -0.37 -10.40
CA THR A 167 -18.07 0.60 -10.04
C THR A 167 -17.72 2.00 -10.52
N VAL A 168 -16.50 2.49 -10.25
CA VAL A 168 -16.07 3.83 -10.68
C VAL A 168 -16.10 3.94 -12.20
N THR A 169 -15.61 2.93 -12.92
CA THR A 169 -15.66 2.90 -14.38
C THR A 169 -17.10 2.95 -14.91
N PHE A 170 -18.00 2.23 -14.25
CA PHE A 170 -19.41 2.20 -14.65
C PHE A 170 -20.13 3.52 -14.38
N GLU A 171 -19.98 4.08 -13.18
CA GLU A 171 -20.64 5.33 -12.78
C GLU A 171 -20.08 6.54 -13.56
N ASP A 172 -18.75 6.64 -13.71
CA ASP A 172 -18.13 7.85 -14.26
C ASP A 172 -18.07 7.86 -15.79
N PHE A 173 -17.96 6.68 -16.44
CA PHE A 173 -17.84 6.61 -17.90
C PHE A 173 -19.07 5.99 -18.54
N VAL A 174 -19.49 4.80 -18.10
CA VAL A 174 -20.56 4.06 -18.80
C VAL A 174 -21.89 4.77 -18.70
N LYS A 175 -22.31 5.21 -17.51
CA LYS A 175 -23.58 5.94 -17.33
C LYS A 175 -23.59 7.29 -18.05
N ASN A 176 -22.46 8.00 -18.05
CA ASN A 176 -22.33 9.28 -18.76
C ASN A 176 -22.41 9.10 -20.28
N CYS A 177 -21.83 8.04 -20.83
CA CYS A 177 -21.90 7.74 -22.26
C CYS A 177 -23.25 7.12 -22.69
N LEU A 178 -23.93 6.39 -21.80
CA LEU A 178 -25.16 5.65 -22.07
C LEU A 178 -26.20 5.93 -20.97
N PRO A 179 -26.88 7.08 -20.99
CA PRO A 179 -27.75 7.53 -19.90
C PRO A 179 -29.04 6.71 -19.71
N ASN A 180 -29.49 5.97 -20.73
CA ASN A 180 -30.74 5.21 -20.73
C ASN A 180 -30.53 3.68 -20.61
N LEU A 181 -29.65 3.23 -19.72
CA LEU A 181 -29.38 1.82 -19.49
C LEU A 181 -30.39 1.21 -18.50
N SER A 182 -31.05 0.12 -18.90
CA SER A 182 -31.89 -0.69 -17.99
C SER A 182 -31.05 -1.26 -16.83
N GLU A 183 -31.65 -1.40 -15.64
CA GLU A 183 -30.99 -1.95 -14.43
C GLU A 183 -30.36 -3.33 -14.66
N ASN A 184 -31.04 -4.19 -15.44
CA ASN A 184 -30.54 -5.52 -15.78
C ASN A 184 -29.26 -5.43 -16.63
N MET A 185 -29.25 -4.55 -17.63
CA MET A 185 -28.09 -4.34 -18.50
C MET A 185 -26.93 -3.68 -17.73
N SER A 186 -27.24 -2.74 -16.84
CA SER A 186 -26.26 -2.11 -15.94
C SER A 186 -25.52 -3.14 -15.10
N THR A 187 -26.26 -4.10 -14.54
CA THR A 187 -25.70 -5.19 -13.74
C THR A 187 -24.80 -6.11 -14.57
N TRP A 188 -25.21 -6.46 -15.79
CA TRP A 188 -24.40 -7.29 -16.70
C TRP A 188 -23.13 -6.59 -17.15
N VAL A 189 -23.20 -5.30 -17.46
CA VAL A 189 -22.02 -4.49 -17.83
C VAL A 189 -21.05 -4.39 -16.66
N SER A 190 -21.55 -4.14 -15.44
CA SER A 190 -20.70 -4.11 -14.24
C SER A 190 -20.00 -5.46 -13.98
N LYS A 191 -20.73 -6.59 -14.10
CA LYS A 191 -20.14 -7.93 -14.01
C LYS A 191 -19.10 -8.19 -15.10
N GLY A 192 -19.36 -7.73 -16.32
CA GLY A 192 -18.42 -7.78 -17.45
C GLY A 192 -17.14 -7.01 -17.18
N LEU A 193 -17.24 -5.78 -16.65
CA LEU A 193 -16.10 -4.96 -16.25
C LEU A 193 -15.27 -5.63 -15.15
N CYS A 194 -15.89 -6.19 -14.13
CA CYS A 194 -15.18 -6.95 -13.09
C CYS A 194 -14.42 -8.14 -13.71
N ARG A 195 -15.05 -8.90 -14.61
CA ARG A 195 -14.40 -10.04 -15.27
C ARG A 195 -13.23 -9.59 -16.14
N TYR A 196 -13.39 -8.53 -16.91
CA TYR A 196 -12.33 -7.96 -17.74
C TYR A 196 -11.11 -7.52 -16.90
N SER A 197 -11.34 -6.72 -15.86
CA SER A 197 -10.27 -6.26 -14.96
C SER A 197 -9.55 -7.43 -14.28
N ARG A 198 -10.29 -8.47 -13.88
CA ARG A 198 -9.71 -9.69 -13.30
C ARG A 198 -8.86 -10.47 -14.31
N CYS A 199 -9.36 -10.70 -15.53
CA CYS A 199 -8.60 -11.41 -16.56
C CYS A 199 -7.34 -10.63 -16.97
N LYS A 200 -7.42 -9.30 -17.03
CA LYS A 200 -6.25 -8.45 -17.29
C LYS A 200 -5.22 -8.59 -16.17
N TRP A 201 -5.65 -8.57 -14.91
CA TRP A 201 -4.76 -8.80 -13.77
C TRP A 201 -4.08 -10.17 -13.82
N GLU A 202 -4.83 -11.25 -14.06
CA GLU A 202 -4.30 -12.63 -14.13
C GLU A 202 -3.29 -12.78 -15.27
N PHE A 203 -3.48 -12.10 -16.41
CA PHE A 203 -2.55 -12.12 -17.54
C PHE A 203 -1.28 -11.29 -17.29
N PHE A 204 -1.41 -10.11 -16.67
CA PHE A 204 -0.27 -9.20 -16.44
C PHE A 204 0.60 -9.60 -15.24
N THR A 205 0.04 -10.28 -14.24
CA THR A 205 0.77 -10.64 -13.01
C THR A 205 2.03 -11.49 -13.30
N PRO A 206 1.99 -12.56 -14.11
CA PRO A 206 3.17 -13.35 -14.43
C PRO A 206 4.27 -12.53 -15.14
N ILE A 207 3.88 -11.59 -16.01
CA ILE A 207 4.80 -10.71 -16.77
C ILE A 207 5.49 -9.71 -15.82
N LEU A 208 4.77 -9.21 -14.83
CA LEU A 208 5.34 -8.33 -13.79
C LEU A 208 6.28 -9.11 -12.85
N MET A 209 5.95 -10.37 -12.55
CA MET A 209 6.81 -11.24 -11.74
C MET A 209 8.12 -11.60 -12.47
N THR A 210 8.09 -11.90 -13.77
CA THR A 210 9.30 -12.25 -14.55
C THR A 210 10.22 -11.05 -14.79
N THR A 211 9.69 -9.83 -14.82
CA THR A 211 10.50 -8.63 -15.03
C THR A 211 11.16 -8.10 -13.76
N GLY A 212 10.89 -8.68 -12.58
CA GLY A 212 11.51 -8.30 -11.30
C GLY A 212 11.23 -6.85 -10.86
N LYS A 213 10.30 -6.15 -11.53
CA LYS A 213 10.04 -4.72 -11.35
C LYS A 213 9.08 -4.38 -10.21
N ILE A 214 8.65 -5.37 -9.42
CA ILE A 214 7.90 -5.13 -8.18
C ILE A 214 8.90 -4.69 -7.10
N SER A 215 9.61 -3.58 -7.33
CA SER A 215 10.35 -2.92 -6.28
C SER A 215 9.34 -2.08 -5.49
N PRO A 216 9.33 -2.14 -4.14
CA PRO A 216 8.54 -1.24 -3.31
C PRO A 216 8.74 0.24 -3.72
N ASN A 217 9.94 0.59 -4.19
CA ASN A 217 10.29 1.94 -4.64
C ASN A 217 9.52 2.42 -5.87
N ALA A 218 9.02 1.52 -6.71
CA ALA A 218 8.25 1.88 -7.88
C ALA A 218 6.76 2.09 -7.56
N MET A 219 6.27 1.51 -6.45
CA MET A 219 4.84 1.52 -6.10
C MET A 219 4.51 2.56 -5.03
N TYR A 220 5.32 2.68 -3.97
CA TYR A 220 5.00 3.55 -2.84
C TYR A 220 4.98 5.04 -3.20
N PRO A 221 6.00 5.62 -3.87
CA PRO A 221 6.00 7.07 -4.14
C PRO A 221 4.84 7.53 -5.04
N PRO A 222 4.51 6.83 -6.16
CA PRO A 222 3.34 7.18 -6.97
C PRO A 222 2.02 7.02 -6.23
N PHE A 223 1.91 6.00 -5.37
CA PHE A 223 0.68 5.74 -4.60
C PHE A 223 0.42 6.82 -3.54
N VAL A 224 1.46 7.20 -2.77
CA VAL A 224 1.37 8.28 -1.78
C VAL A 224 1.02 9.60 -2.47
N PHE A 225 1.67 9.90 -3.60
CA PHE A 225 1.44 11.12 -4.35
C PHE A 225 0.01 11.19 -4.92
N SER A 226 -0.48 10.08 -5.49
CA SER A 226 -1.85 9.99 -6.00
C SER A 226 -2.88 10.22 -4.88
N ASN A 227 -2.72 9.55 -3.75
CA ASN A 227 -3.63 9.71 -2.61
C ASN A 227 -3.62 11.12 -2.03
N ALA A 228 -2.45 11.74 -1.93
CA ALA A 228 -2.33 13.13 -1.47
C ALA A 228 -3.07 14.09 -2.43
N CYS A 229 -2.91 13.92 -3.74
CA CYS A 229 -3.58 14.74 -4.76
C CYS A 229 -5.11 14.57 -4.75
N ILE A 230 -5.60 13.33 -4.63
CA ILE A 230 -7.04 13.04 -4.56
C ILE A 230 -7.64 13.66 -3.29
N PHE A 231 -6.95 13.48 -2.16
CA PHE A 231 -7.40 14.04 -0.89
C PHE A 231 -7.42 15.58 -0.90
N GLN A 232 -6.39 16.22 -1.46
CA GLN A 232 -6.33 17.68 -1.57
C GLN A 232 -7.46 18.22 -2.44
N SER A 233 -7.75 17.57 -3.57
CA SER A 233 -8.88 17.94 -4.44
C SER A 233 -10.21 17.82 -3.68
N PHE A 234 -10.42 16.72 -2.96
CA PHE A 234 -11.62 16.49 -2.17
C PHE A 234 -11.80 17.52 -1.03
N LEU A 235 -10.71 17.86 -0.34
CA LEU A 235 -10.71 18.86 0.73
C LEU A 235 -11.06 20.24 0.19
N ILE A 236 -10.46 20.66 -0.93
CA ILE A 236 -10.75 21.94 -1.59
C ILE A 236 -12.23 21.99 -2.00
N THR A 237 -12.74 20.94 -2.64
CA THR A 237 -14.15 20.88 -3.05
C THR A 237 -15.09 20.94 -1.84
N SER A 238 -14.80 20.22 -0.75
CA SER A 238 -15.60 20.23 0.47
C SER A 238 -15.59 21.58 1.19
N LEU A 239 -14.42 22.23 1.25
CA LEU A 239 -14.29 23.57 1.82
C LEU A 239 -15.02 24.61 0.97
N CYS A 240 -14.95 24.51 -0.37
CA CYS A 240 -15.69 25.37 -1.30
C CYS A 240 -17.21 25.17 -1.22
N LEU A 241 -17.67 23.93 -1.01
CA LEU A 241 -19.08 23.59 -0.76
C LEU A 241 -19.59 24.26 0.52
N ASN A 242 -18.82 24.16 1.61
CA ASN A 242 -19.24 24.68 2.91
C ASN A 242 -19.16 26.22 3.00
N SER A 243 -18.35 26.85 2.14
CA SER A 243 -18.24 28.32 2.04
C SER A 243 -19.20 28.94 1.00
N GLY A 244 -20.09 28.16 0.39
CA GLY A 244 -21.11 28.67 -0.54
C GLY A 244 -20.55 29.20 -1.87
N CYS A 245 -19.33 28.82 -2.24
CA CYS A 245 -18.64 29.33 -3.44
C CYS A 245 -19.15 28.72 -4.77
N LEU A 246 -20.11 27.80 -4.72
CA LEU A 246 -20.61 27.03 -5.87
C LEU A 246 -21.46 27.82 -6.89
N GLY A 247 -21.53 29.15 -6.74
CA GLY A 247 -22.25 30.05 -7.65
C GLY A 247 -21.40 31.17 -8.27
N ARG A 248 -20.09 31.25 -8.01
CA ARG A 248 -19.20 32.20 -8.71
C ARG A 248 -18.44 31.46 -9.81
N PRO A 249 -18.24 32.07 -11.00
CA PRO A 249 -17.41 31.46 -12.04
C PRO A 249 -16.04 31.17 -11.43
N PHE A 250 -15.68 29.89 -11.40
CA PHE A 250 -14.43 29.42 -10.86
C PHE A 250 -13.30 29.97 -11.76
N ASP A 251 -12.51 30.91 -11.26
CA ASP A 251 -11.42 31.50 -12.01
C ASP A 251 -10.27 30.47 -12.14
N TRP A 252 -10.21 29.83 -13.31
CA TRP A 252 -9.19 28.85 -13.68
C TRP A 252 -7.75 29.40 -13.61
N ASN A 253 -7.56 30.71 -13.49
CA ASN A 253 -6.23 31.31 -13.38
C ASN A 253 -5.52 30.96 -12.07
N HIS A 254 -6.24 30.66 -10.98
CA HIS A 254 -5.60 30.22 -9.72
C HIS A 254 -5.08 28.77 -9.79
N ILE A 255 -5.71 27.90 -10.60
CA ILE A 255 -5.19 26.55 -10.90
C ILE A 255 -3.98 26.63 -11.84
N SER A 256 -3.85 27.67 -12.67
CA SER A 256 -2.66 27.85 -13.52
C SER A 256 -1.35 28.02 -12.71
N PHE A 257 -1.43 28.49 -11.45
CA PHE A 257 -0.29 28.56 -10.55
C PHE A 257 0.10 27.19 -9.99
N LEU A 258 -0.89 26.35 -9.66
CA LEU A 258 -0.69 24.95 -9.27
C LEU A 258 -0.28 24.05 -10.45
N GLY A 259 -0.77 24.32 -11.65
CA GLY A 259 -0.38 23.68 -12.90
C GLY A 259 1.07 23.97 -13.30
N ARG A 260 1.58 25.18 -13.02
CA ARG A 260 3.01 25.52 -13.18
C ARG A 260 3.89 24.83 -12.13
N TYR A 261 3.39 24.65 -10.90
CA TYR A 261 4.03 23.79 -9.89
C TYR A 261 4.04 22.31 -10.32
N TRP A 262 2.97 21.86 -10.98
CA TRP A 262 2.79 20.51 -11.53
C TRP A 262 3.84 20.17 -12.61
N SER A 263 4.14 21.13 -13.49
CA SER A 263 5.18 20.96 -14.52
C SER A 263 6.59 20.95 -13.92
N PHE A 264 6.84 21.70 -12.83
CA PHE A 264 8.14 21.76 -12.17
C PHE A 264 8.46 20.47 -11.39
N CYS A 265 7.47 19.83 -10.75
CA CYS A 265 7.66 18.56 -10.02
C CYS A 265 7.76 17.32 -10.94
N LEU A 266 7.01 17.28 -12.06
CA LEU A 266 7.15 16.20 -13.05
C LEU A 266 8.51 16.26 -13.78
N SER A 267 9.01 17.47 -14.10
CA SER A 267 10.35 17.63 -14.70
C SER A 267 11.51 17.31 -13.75
N GLY A 268 11.30 17.29 -12.43
CA GLY A 268 12.33 16.91 -11.46
C GLY A 268 12.54 15.40 -11.29
N THR A 269 11.60 14.57 -11.74
CA THR A 269 11.60 13.11 -11.47
C THR A 269 11.80 12.25 -12.73
N ILE A 270 11.84 12.87 -13.91
CA ILE A 270 11.95 12.17 -15.19
C ILE A 270 13.31 12.52 -15.83
N PHE A 271 14.25 11.57 -15.75
CA PHE A 271 15.56 11.51 -16.42
C PHE A 271 16.65 12.51 -16.02
N LYS A 272 17.53 12.09 -15.09
CA LYS A 272 18.98 12.32 -15.23
C LYS A 272 19.70 10.98 -15.25
N ASN A 273 19.84 10.41 -16.45
CA ASN A 273 20.84 9.38 -16.73
C ASN A 273 22.09 10.13 -17.25
N PRO A 274 23.28 9.97 -16.65
CA PRO A 274 24.44 10.79 -16.98
C PRO A 274 25.19 10.19 -18.17
N SER A 275 24.74 10.46 -19.39
CA SER A 275 25.55 10.20 -20.59
C SER A 275 24.88 10.73 -21.87
N SER A 276 25.17 11.99 -22.22
CA SER A 276 25.40 12.42 -23.62
C SER A 276 25.44 13.96 -23.74
N GLY A 277 26.65 14.46 -24.01
CA GLY A 277 26.98 15.50 -24.97
C GLY A 277 26.19 16.81 -24.99
N PHE A 278 26.81 17.87 -24.51
CA PHE A 278 26.98 19.16 -25.21
C PHE A 278 28.30 19.72 -24.65
N ILE A 279 29.30 20.08 -25.47
CA ILE A 279 29.46 21.45 -25.95
C ILE A 279 30.31 21.38 -27.22
N ASN A 280 29.73 21.84 -28.33
CA ASN A 280 30.50 22.43 -29.41
C ASN A 280 29.63 23.50 -30.07
N SER A 281 29.87 24.76 -29.74
CA SER A 281 29.73 25.87 -30.69
C SER A 281 30.24 27.20 -30.10
N GLN A 282 31.24 27.74 -30.80
CA GLN A 282 31.53 29.17 -31.05
C GLN A 282 32.21 29.96 -29.90
N LEU A 283 33.51 30.31 -30.03
CA LEU A 283 34.03 31.46 -30.79
C LEU A 283 33.40 32.79 -30.36
N HIS A 284 34.04 33.52 -29.44
CA HIS A 284 34.65 34.83 -29.73
C HIS A 284 35.31 35.46 -28.47
N SER A 285 36.38 36.19 -28.76
CA SER A 285 37.01 37.29 -28.00
C SER A 285 37.84 37.02 -26.74
N SER A 286 39.15 37.10 -26.99
CA SER A 286 40.26 37.62 -26.16
C SER A 286 40.89 36.68 -25.14
#